data_AF-A0A3B0K9L6-F1
#
_entry.id   AF-A0A3B0K9L6-F1
#
_cell.length_a   1.000
_cell.length_b   1.000
_cell.length_c   1.000
_cell.angle_alpha   90.00
_cell.angle_beta   90.00
_cell.angle_gamma   90.00
#
_symmetry.space_group_name_H-M   'P 1'
#
loop_
_entity.id
_entity.type
_entity.pdbx_description
1 polymer ?
#
loop_
_entity_poly.entity_id
_entity_poly.type
_entity_poly.pdbx_seq_one_letter_code
_entity_poly.pdbx_strand_id
1 'polypeptide(L)'
;KRHRTRKCTAPFCTICNKPHHILLHREVTNGNATRALGNGQASLQSSLLTNRGTSFLATAIVLVKGADSRFYKCRCVLDSGSQINFVTARFASQLNLPVSEVQYSLN
;
A
#
# COMPACT_ATOMS: atom_id res chain seq x y z
N LYS A 1 -4.70 15.28 14.43
CA LYS A 1 -6.14 15.37 14.08
C LYS A 1 -6.59 14.02 13.50
N ARG A 2 -7.38 13.23 14.24
CA ARG A 2 -7.88 11.92 13.79
C ARG A 2 -9.14 12.13 12.94
N HIS A 3 -9.05 11.90 11.63
CA HIS A 3 -10.16 12.01 10.69
C HIS A 3 -10.88 10.66 10.60
N ARG A 4 -12.20 10.62 10.83
CA ARG A 4 -13.04 9.44 10.54
C ARG A 4 -13.92 9.79 9.35
N THR A 5 -14.10 8.87 8.40
CA THR A 5 -14.87 9.07 7.15
C THR A 5 -16.27 9.65 7.39
N ARG A 6 -16.90 9.32 8.53
CA ARG A 6 -18.21 9.87 8.94
C ARG A 6 -18.22 11.35 9.32
N LYS A 7 -17.06 11.93 9.65
CA LYS A 7 -16.87 13.35 10.00
C LYS A 7 -16.00 14.07 8.96
N CYS A 8 -15.98 13.56 7.73
CA CYS A 8 -15.26 14.19 6.65
C CYS A 8 -16.02 15.43 6.18
N THR A 9 -15.38 16.59 6.26
CA THR A 9 -15.90 17.87 5.72
C THR A 9 -15.41 18.13 4.30
N ALA A 10 -14.66 17.20 3.69
CA ALA A 10 -14.24 17.34 2.32
C ALA A 10 -15.47 17.22 1.39
N PRO A 11 -15.47 17.94 0.25
CA PRO A 11 -16.55 17.86 -0.71
C PRO A 11 -16.75 16.42 -1.21
N PHE A 12 -17.99 16.09 -1.57
CA PHE A 12 -18.34 14.80 -2.17
C PHE A 12 -17.55 14.59 -3.47
N CYS A 13 -17.29 13.32 -3.79
CA CYS A 13 -16.61 12.97 -5.02
C CYS A 13 -17.35 13.54 -6.23
N THR A 14 -16.68 14.33 -7.08
CA THR A 14 -17.29 14.93 -8.27
C THR A 14 -17.66 13.91 -9.36
N ILE A 15 -17.18 12.66 -9.27
CA ILE A 15 -17.42 11.60 -10.27
C ILE A 15 -18.70 10.80 -9.93
N CYS A 16 -18.96 10.50 -8.67
CA CYS A 16 -20.11 9.66 -8.27
C CYS A 16 -20.92 10.19 -7.08
N ASN A 17 -20.61 11.39 -6.60
CA ASN A 17 -21.30 12.10 -5.52
C ASN A 17 -21.36 11.36 -4.16
N LYS A 18 -20.39 10.48 -3.89
CA LYS A 18 -20.24 9.74 -2.61
C LYS A 18 -19.17 10.37 -1.72
N PRO A 19 -19.19 10.16 -0.38
CA PRO A 19 -18.28 10.80 0.57
C PRO A 19 -16.87 10.15 0.54
N HIS A 20 -16.12 10.43 -0.53
CA HIS A 20 -14.75 9.96 -0.71
C HIS A 20 -13.94 10.88 -1.64
N HIS A 21 -12.61 10.77 -1.61
CA HIS A 21 -11.72 11.54 -2.47
C HIS A 21 -11.66 10.97 -3.90
N ILE A 22 -11.60 11.80 -4.93
CA ILE A 22 -11.63 11.40 -6.35
C ILE A 22 -10.57 10.35 -6.73
N LEU A 23 -9.41 10.33 -6.04
CA LEU A 23 -8.33 9.36 -6.23
C LEU A 23 -8.72 7.90 -5.93
N LEU A 24 -9.85 7.67 -5.27
CA LEU A 24 -10.39 6.31 -5.04
C LEU A 24 -11.14 5.77 -6.26
N HIS A 25 -11.41 6.60 -7.27
CA HIS A 25 -11.86 6.10 -8.57
C HIS A 25 -10.67 5.44 -9.28
N ARG A 26 -10.81 4.16 -9.59
CA ARG A 26 -9.91 3.50 -10.53
C ARG A 26 -10.34 3.87 -11.94
N GLU A 27 -9.42 4.29 -12.79
CA GLU A 27 -9.70 4.47 -14.20
C GLU A 27 -10.22 3.15 -14.76
N VAL A 28 -11.53 3.09 -15.02
CA VAL A 28 -12.12 2.00 -15.77
C VAL A 28 -11.84 2.34 -17.22
N THR A 29 -10.70 1.90 -17.74
CA THR A 29 -10.55 1.77 -19.18
C THR A 29 -11.60 0.76 -19.63
N ASN A 30 -12.69 1.28 -20.18
CA ASN A 30 -13.81 0.50 -20.72
C ASN A 30 -13.40 -0.10 -22.07
N GLY A 31 -12.27 -0.82 -22.08
CA GLY A 31 -11.78 -1.58 -23.21
C GLY A 31 -12.25 -3.01 -23.06
N ASN A 32 -13.09 -3.46 -23.99
CA ASN A 32 -13.43 -4.87 -24.15
C ASN A 32 -12.17 -5.73 -24.04
N ALA A 33 -12.04 -6.48 -22.95
CA ALA A 33 -10.85 -7.27 -22.66
C ALA A 33 -10.79 -8.49 -23.61
N THR A 34 -10.23 -8.28 -24.79
CA THR A 34 -9.51 -9.33 -25.49
C THR A 34 -8.40 -9.82 -24.58
N ARG A 35 -8.39 -11.12 -24.26
CA ARG A 35 -7.35 -11.79 -23.48
C ARG A 35 -5.99 -11.66 -24.20
N ALA A 36 -5.24 -10.61 -23.89
CA ALA A 36 -3.85 -10.49 -24.29
C ALA A 36 -2.98 -11.22 -23.27
N LEU A 37 -2.49 -12.38 -23.70
CA LEU A 37 -1.37 -13.11 -23.11
C LEU A 37 -0.10 -12.27 -23.31
N GLY A 38 0.63 -11.96 -22.24
CA GLY A 38 2.01 -11.47 -22.32
C GLY A 38 2.34 -10.22 -21.51
N ASN A 39 3.43 -10.34 -20.73
CA ASN A 39 4.14 -9.31 -19.97
C ASN A 39 3.48 -8.72 -18.72
N GLY A 40 3.64 -9.44 -17.61
CA GLY A 40 4.30 -8.87 -16.42
C GLY A 40 3.61 -7.73 -15.66
N GLN A 41 2.32 -7.47 -15.86
CA GLN A 41 1.59 -6.54 -15.01
C GLN A 41 1.20 -7.23 -13.71
N ALA A 42 1.99 -7.01 -12.65
CA ALA A 42 1.63 -7.37 -11.29
C ALA A 42 0.39 -6.57 -10.87
N SER A 43 -0.80 -7.13 -11.09
CA SER A 43 -2.04 -6.57 -10.57
C SER A 43 -2.06 -6.79 -9.07
N LEU A 44 -2.02 -5.70 -8.29
CA LEU A 44 -2.26 -5.74 -6.84
C LEU A 44 -3.75 -6.04 -6.62
N GLN A 45 -4.11 -7.33 -6.64
CA GLN A 45 -5.44 -7.77 -6.26
C GLN A 45 -5.49 -7.91 -4.73
N SER A 46 -6.02 -6.87 -4.07
CA SER A 46 -6.52 -7.02 -2.70
C SER A 46 -7.84 -7.79 -2.79
N SER A 47 -7.79 -9.12 -2.61
CA SER A 47 -8.99 -9.92 -2.46
C SER A 47 -9.65 -9.55 -1.14
N LEU A 48 -10.61 -8.61 -1.19
CA LEU A 48 -11.53 -8.35 -0.09
C LEU A 48 -12.38 -9.61 0.11
N LEU A 49 -11.90 -10.54 0.94
CA LEU A 49 -12.74 -11.61 1.47
C LEU A 49 -13.81 -10.92 2.31
N THR A 50 -15.05 -10.88 1.81
CA THR A 50 -16.19 -10.17 2.38
C THR A 50 -16.72 -10.79 3.69
N ASN A 51 -15.88 -11.50 4.45
CA ASN A 51 -16.26 -11.98 5.76
C ASN A 51 -16.18 -10.81 6.76
N ARG A 52 -17.35 -10.41 7.30
CA ARG A 52 -17.60 -9.17 8.08
C ARG A 52 -16.97 -9.17 9.49
N GLY A 53 -15.73 -9.65 9.65
CA GLY A 53 -15.07 -9.74 10.94
C GLY A 53 -13.56 -9.51 10.93
N THR A 54 -12.87 -9.72 9.80
CA THR A 54 -11.39 -9.63 9.75
C THR A 54 -10.93 -8.84 8.53
N SER A 55 -10.42 -7.63 8.76
CA SER A 55 -9.65 -6.90 7.75
C SER A 55 -8.26 -7.51 7.66
N PHE A 56 -7.99 -8.30 6.61
CA PHE A 56 -6.64 -8.77 6.31
C PHE A 56 -5.83 -7.65 5.68
N LEU A 57 -4.57 -7.50 6.10
CA LEU A 57 -3.61 -6.64 5.41
C LEU A 57 -3.11 -7.37 4.16
N ALA A 58 -3.03 -6.63 3.05
CA ALA A 58 -2.44 -7.18 1.84
C ALA A 58 -0.93 -7.41 2.04
N THR A 59 -0.37 -8.42 1.39
CA THR A 59 1.08 -8.66 1.38
C THR A 59 1.59 -8.73 -0.05
N ALA A 60 2.83 -8.30 -0.25
CA ALA A 60 3.48 -8.37 -1.55
C ALA A 60 4.92 -8.84 -1.38
N ILE A 61 5.45 -9.50 -2.41
CA ILE A 61 6.88 -9.70 -2.52
C ILE A 61 7.44 -8.64 -3.46
N VAL A 62 8.34 -7.82 -2.95
CA VAL A 62 8.94 -6.68 -3.66
C VAL A 62 10.45 -6.87 -3.79
N LEU A 63 11.04 -6.19 -4.79
CA LEU A 63 12.48 -6.04 -4.90
C LEU A 63 12.88 -4.67 -4.35
N VAL A 64 13.70 -4.66 -3.31
CA VAL A 64 14.19 -3.44 -2.65
C VAL A 64 15.64 -3.23 -3.03
N LYS A 65 15.99 -2.03 -3.50
CA LYS A 65 17.38 -1.67 -3.82
C LYS A 65 18.15 -1.35 -2.53
N GLY A 66 19.28 -2.04 -2.31
CA GLY A 66 20.20 -1.76 -1.21
C GLY A 66 21.18 -0.63 -1.54
N ALA A 67 21.93 -0.18 -0.53
CA ALA A 67 22.97 0.86 -0.68
C ALA A 67 24.13 0.40 -1.59
N ASP A 68 24.34 -0.91 -1.70
CA ASP A 68 25.26 -1.56 -2.63
C ASP A 68 24.75 -1.61 -4.09
N SER A 69 23.62 -0.96 -4.38
CA SER A 69 22.92 -0.97 -5.66
C SER A 69 22.37 -2.33 -6.11
N ARG A 70 22.38 -3.35 -5.26
CA ARG A 70 21.77 -4.66 -5.55
C ARG A 70 20.30 -4.70 -5.14
N PHE A 71 19.54 -5.62 -5.71
CA PHE A 71 18.13 -5.81 -5.39
C PHE A 71 17.91 -7.01 -4.47
N TYR A 72 17.12 -6.80 -3.43
CA TYR A 72 16.82 -7.78 -2.39
C TYR A 72 15.33 -8.08 -2.36
N LYS A 73 14.97 -9.35 -2.41
CA LYS A 73 13.59 -9.79 -2.34
C LYS A 73 13.09 -9.71 -0.90
N CYS A 74 11.95 -9.05 -0.68
CA CYS A 74 11.34 -8.90 0.64
C CYS A 74 9.83 -9.11 0.56
N ARG A 75 9.26 -9.76 1.59
CA ARG A 75 7.81 -9.78 1.79
C ARG A 75 7.43 -8.59 2.66
N CYS A 76 6.62 -7.69 2.13
CA CYS A 76 6.08 -6.56 2.87
C CYS A 76 4.59 -6.75 3.17
N VAL A 77 4.15 -6.17 4.28
CA VAL A 77 2.74 -5.96 4.61
C VAL A 77 2.37 -4.56 4.14
N LEU A 78 1.27 -4.43 3.40
CA LEU A 78 0.79 -3.18 2.86
C LEU A 78 -0.32 -2.65 3.78
N ASP A 79 0.03 -1.70 4.63
CA ASP A 79 -0.89 -1.09 5.58
C ASP A 79 -1.04 0.42 5.36
N SER A 80 -2.14 0.82 4.72
CA SER A 80 -2.47 2.24 4.54
C SER A 80 -2.92 2.93 5.84
N GLY A 81 -3.14 2.18 6.92
CA GLY A 81 -3.48 2.70 8.24
C GLY A 81 -2.26 3.03 9.12
N SER A 82 -1.06 2.56 8.74
CA SER A 82 0.17 2.81 9.49
C SER A 82 0.70 4.23 9.25
N GLN A 83 1.14 4.89 10.32
CA GLN A 83 1.79 6.21 10.25
C GLN A 83 3.29 6.10 9.94
N ILE A 84 3.89 4.94 10.18
CA ILE A 84 5.32 4.68 10.03
C ILE A 84 5.54 3.29 9.41
N ASN A 85 6.65 3.13 8.71
CA ASN A 85 7.05 1.87 8.11
C ASN A 85 8.13 1.20 8.96
N PHE A 86 8.01 -0.11 9.15
CA PHE A 86 9.00 -0.89 9.88
C PHE A 86 9.76 -1.82 8.94
N VAL A 87 11.01 -2.07 9.29
CA VAL A 87 11.85 -3.07 8.64
C VAL A 87 12.55 -3.87 9.73
N THR A 88 12.70 -5.18 9.52
CA THR A 88 13.48 -6.00 10.45
C THR A 88 14.94 -5.56 10.44
N ALA A 89 15.59 -5.52 11.60
CA ALA A 89 17.01 -5.15 11.71
C ALA A 89 17.90 -5.97 10.75
N ARG A 90 17.66 -7.28 10.65
CA ARG A 90 18.35 -8.17 9.70
C ARG A 90 18.25 -7.68 8.26
N PHE A 91 17.07 -7.27 7.81
CA PHE A 91 16.87 -6.80 6.43
C PHE A 91 17.49 -5.42 6.21
N ALA A 92 17.46 -4.54 7.21
CA ALA A 92 18.18 -3.26 7.16
C ALA A 92 19.70 -3.45 7.03
N SER A 93 20.28 -4.38 7.80
CA SER A 93 21.69 -4.77 7.68
C SER A 93 22.00 -5.37 6.31
N GLN A 94 21.12 -6.22 5.79
CA GLN A 94 21.28 -6.83 4.46
C GLN A 94 21.26 -5.79 3.32
N LEU A 95 20.44 -4.74 3.46
CA LEU A 95 20.38 -3.61 2.53
C LEU A 95 21.55 -2.62 2.71
N ASN A 96 22.40 -2.82 3.71
CA ASN A 96 23.47 -1.90 4.13
C ASN A 96 22.95 -0.47 4.35
N LEU A 97 21.80 -0.34 5.02
CA LEU A 97 21.22 0.97 5.32
C LEU A 97 21.98 1.65 6.46
N PRO A 98 22.18 2.98 6.40
CA PRO A 98 22.65 3.73 7.55
C PRO A 98 21.60 3.67 8.67
N VAL A 99 22.03 3.28 9.86
CA VAL A 99 21.19 3.21 11.06
C VAL A 99 21.72 4.20 12.07
N SER A 100 20.87 5.09 12.54
CA SER A 100 21.13 5.98 13.66
C SER A 100 20.13 5.73 14.77
N GLU A 101 20.58 5.87 16.00
CA GLU A 101 19.68 5.85 17.16
C GLU A 101 18.88 7.15 17.19
N VAL A 102 17.57 7.02 17.37
CA VAL A 102 16.66 8.16 17.44
C VAL A 102 15.70 7.93 18.59
N GLN A 103 15.52 8.96 19.43
CA GLN A 103 14.50 8.93 20.46
C GLN A 103 13.15 9.24 19.83
N TYR A 104 12.27 8.24 19.79
CA TYR A 104 10.93 8.38 19.25
C TYR A 104 9.89 8.02 20.31
N SER A 105 8.96 8.94 20.58
CA SER A 105 7.82 8.69 21.45
C SER A 105 6.65 8.16 20.62
N LEU A 106 6.16 6.96 20.92
CA LEU A 106 4.91 6.44 20.34
C LEU A 106 3.73 7.07 21.10
N ASN A 107 2.90 7.84 20.40
CA ASN A 107 1.71 8.52 20.93
C ASN A 107 0.46 7.61 20.99
#